data_AF-A0A847MGV2-F1
#
_entry.id   AF-A0A847MGV2-F1
#
_cell.length_a   1.000
_cell.length_b   1.000
_cell.length_c   1.000
_cell.angle_alpha   90.00
_cell.angle_beta   90.00
_cell.angle_gamma   90.00
#
_symmetry.space_group_name_H-M   'P 1'
#
loop_
_entity.id
_entity.type
_entity.pdbx_description
1 polymer ?
#
loop_
_entity_poly.entity_id
_entity_poly.type
_entity_poly.pdbx_seq_one_letter_code
_entity_poly.pdbx_strand_id
1 'polypeptide(L)'
;NGSASHELIKKMFYLSAESGGILKFDLKAFDERIHIALTGVSNRFTYDNFAWAIEEAKRYPQVTVVASTLLVPGYITEDEVGKIAEFIADINSQIPYSLLGFAPNFYMENLPFTSVYHAEAALERCQEKGLLQVHIGNRSLLSHSY
;
A
#
# COMPACT_ATOMS: atom_id res chain seq x y z
N ASN A 1 -2.73 1.98 8.03
CA ASN A 1 -1.63 1.60 8.96
C ASN A 1 -1.82 0.16 9.40
N GLY A 2 -0.76 -0.55 9.80
CA GLY A 2 -0.84 -1.95 10.26
C GLY A 2 0.00 -2.26 11.52
N SER A 3 0.46 -1.24 12.23
CA SER A 3 1.45 -1.34 13.32
C SER A 3 0.84 -1.67 14.70
N ALA A 4 -0.39 -2.18 14.72
CA ALA A 4 -1.04 -2.62 15.96
C ALA A 4 -0.39 -3.92 16.48
N SER A 5 -0.70 -4.29 17.73
CA SER A 5 -0.28 -5.60 18.23
C SER A 5 -0.86 -6.72 17.37
N HIS A 6 -0.09 -7.79 17.19
CA HIS A 6 -0.48 -8.91 16.35
C HIS A 6 -1.83 -9.51 16.75
N GLU A 7 -2.07 -9.67 18.07
CA GLU A 7 -3.35 -10.16 18.59
C GLU A 7 -4.54 -9.24 18.26
N LEU A 8 -4.32 -7.93 18.18
CA LEU A 8 -5.37 -7.01 17.76
C LEU A 8 -5.65 -7.12 16.26
N ILE A 9 -4.60 -7.27 15.43
CA ILE A 9 -4.75 -7.51 13.99
C ILE A 9 -5.53 -8.79 13.72
N LYS A 10 -5.24 -9.88 14.44
CA LYS A 10 -5.99 -11.14 14.31
C LYS A 10 -7.49 -10.95 14.60
N LYS A 11 -7.82 -10.24 15.68
CA LYS A 11 -9.21 -9.93 16.03
C LYS A 11 -9.90 -9.09 14.96
N MET A 12 -9.22 -8.05 14.46
CA MET A 12 -9.73 -7.22 13.37
C MET A 12 -9.97 -8.03 12.10
N PHE A 13 -9.01 -8.89 11.73
CA PHE A 13 -9.10 -9.75 10.56
C PHE A 13 -10.31 -10.68 10.63
N TYR A 14 -10.46 -11.45 11.73
CA TYR A 14 -11.58 -12.39 11.84
C TYR A 14 -12.92 -11.69 11.87
N LEU A 15 -13.03 -10.55 12.56
CA LEU A 15 -14.25 -9.74 12.55
C LEU A 15 -14.60 -9.26 11.13
N SER A 16 -13.61 -8.78 10.36
CA SER A 16 -13.81 -8.40 8.96
C SER A 16 -14.23 -9.61 8.11
N ALA A 17 -13.55 -10.74 8.24
CA ALA A 17 -13.84 -11.94 7.46
C ALA A 17 -15.26 -12.48 7.71
N GLU A 18 -15.67 -12.56 8.98
CA GLU A 18 -16.98 -13.07 9.42
C GLU A 18 -18.13 -12.14 9.02
N SER A 19 -17.89 -10.82 9.04
CA SER A 19 -18.90 -9.82 8.65
C SER A 19 -18.98 -9.57 7.14
N GLY A 20 -18.09 -10.18 6.34
CA GLY A 20 -17.96 -9.87 4.91
C GLY A 20 -17.31 -8.51 4.62
N GLY A 21 -16.66 -7.91 5.62
CA GLY A 21 -15.90 -6.68 5.49
C GLY A 21 -14.45 -6.91 5.03
N ILE A 22 -13.69 -5.81 5.00
CA ILE A 22 -12.30 -5.78 4.53
C ILE A 22 -11.42 -5.13 5.60
N LEU A 23 -10.25 -5.73 5.85
CA LEU A 23 -9.17 -5.13 6.61
C LEU A 23 -8.17 -4.47 5.66
N LYS A 24 -8.07 -3.14 5.73
CA LYS A 24 -7.18 -2.34 4.89
C LYS A 24 -5.85 -2.05 5.58
N PHE A 25 -4.74 -2.26 4.86
CA PHE A 25 -3.40 -1.84 5.25
C PHE A 25 -2.92 -0.65 4.41
N ASP A 26 -2.17 0.26 5.05
CA ASP A 26 -1.44 1.31 4.32
C ASP A 26 0.05 0.98 4.41
N LEU A 27 0.66 0.67 3.27
CA LEU A 27 2.06 0.31 3.15
C LEU A 27 2.82 1.55 2.66
N LYS A 28 3.29 2.38 3.60
CA LYS A 28 3.72 3.74 3.24
C LYS A 28 5.05 3.79 2.50
N ALA A 29 5.95 2.85 2.78
CA ALA A 29 7.22 2.66 2.07
C ALA A 29 7.72 1.22 2.33
N PHE A 30 8.56 0.70 1.44
CA PHE A 30 9.21 -0.59 1.64
C PHE A 30 10.49 -0.42 2.45
N ASP A 31 11.34 0.55 2.09
CA ASP A 31 12.52 0.91 2.86
C ASP A 31 12.12 1.49 4.22
N GLU A 32 12.60 0.86 5.29
CA GLU A 32 12.33 1.25 6.68
C GLU A 32 12.75 2.70 6.96
N ARG A 33 13.84 3.20 6.36
CA ARG A 33 14.34 4.56 6.57
C ARG A 33 13.40 5.59 5.95
N ILE A 34 12.86 5.31 4.76
CA ILE A 34 11.86 6.16 4.10
C ILE A 34 10.57 6.17 4.94
N HIS A 35 10.15 5.00 5.44
CA HIS A 35 8.98 4.91 6.31
C HIS A 35 9.15 5.72 7.59
N ILE A 36 10.32 5.62 8.26
CA ILE A 36 10.63 6.41 9.45
C ILE A 36 10.63 7.90 9.12
N ALA A 37 11.20 8.33 8.00
CA ALA A 37 11.18 9.74 7.59
C ALA A 37 9.75 10.28 7.39
N LEU A 38 8.83 9.46 6.86
CA LEU A 38 7.44 9.85 6.60
C LEU A 38 6.52 9.74 7.83
N THR A 39 6.87 8.92 8.83
CA THR A 39 5.92 8.53 9.90
C THR A 39 6.46 8.61 11.32
N GLY A 40 7.78 8.73 11.49
CA GLY A 40 8.46 8.67 12.77
C GLY A 40 8.63 7.27 13.37
N VAL A 41 8.16 6.20 12.71
CA VAL A 41 8.21 4.82 13.23
C VAL A 41 8.62 3.81 12.16
N SER A 42 9.12 2.65 12.60
CA SER A 42 9.48 1.51 11.74
C SER A 42 8.25 0.88 11.07
N ASN A 43 8.44 0.33 9.87
CA ASN A 43 7.41 -0.43 9.14
C ASN A 43 7.39 -1.93 9.45
N ARG A 44 8.35 -2.47 10.22
CA ARG A 44 8.51 -3.92 10.42
C ARG A 44 7.21 -4.60 10.89
N PHE A 45 6.61 -4.09 11.96
CA PHE A 45 5.34 -4.62 12.47
C PHE A 45 4.20 -4.54 11.45
N THR A 46 4.18 -3.50 10.60
CA THR A 46 3.17 -3.37 9.54
C THR A 46 3.32 -4.48 8.51
N TYR A 47 4.54 -4.77 8.05
CA TYR A 47 4.80 -5.83 7.08
C TYR A 47 4.61 -7.23 7.67
N ASP A 48 5.04 -7.47 8.91
CA ASP A 48 4.82 -8.76 9.59
C ASP A 48 3.33 -9.06 9.75
N ASN A 49 2.55 -8.08 10.21
CA ASN A 49 1.10 -8.23 10.36
C ASN A 49 0.40 -8.37 9.01
N PHE A 50 0.85 -7.63 7.99
CA PHE A 50 0.27 -7.70 6.67
C PHE A 50 0.56 -9.03 5.98
N ALA A 51 1.80 -9.54 6.07
CA ALA A 51 2.18 -10.87 5.58
C ALA A 51 1.27 -11.96 6.16
N TRP A 52 1.09 -11.95 7.49
CA TRP A 52 0.18 -12.87 8.16
C TRP A 52 -1.25 -12.73 7.66
N ALA A 53 -1.77 -11.50 7.53
CA ALA A 53 -3.15 -11.26 7.13
C ALA A 53 -3.44 -11.70 5.69
N ILE A 54 -2.53 -11.46 4.74
CA ILE A 54 -2.74 -11.87 3.34
C ILE A 54 -2.53 -13.37 3.12
N GLU A 55 -1.73 -14.04 3.95
CA GLU A 55 -1.64 -15.49 3.98
C GLU A 55 -2.95 -16.10 4.51
N GLU A 56 -3.45 -15.59 5.65
CA GLU A 56 -4.71 -16.05 6.24
C GLU A 56 -5.91 -15.78 5.32
N ALA A 57 -5.88 -14.67 4.56
CA ALA A 57 -6.91 -14.32 3.59
C ALA A 57 -7.12 -15.40 2.50
N LYS A 58 -6.12 -16.23 2.19
CA LYS A 58 -6.24 -17.34 1.22
C LYS A 58 -7.30 -18.37 1.61
N ARG A 59 -7.66 -18.43 2.89
CA ARG A 59 -8.69 -19.35 3.42
C ARG A 59 -10.11 -18.91 3.10
N TYR A 60 -10.30 -17.68 2.60
CA TYR A 60 -11.59 -17.08 2.33
C TYR A 60 -11.78 -16.87 0.83
N PRO A 61 -12.96 -17.22 0.27
CA PRO A 61 -13.24 -17.00 -1.15
C PRO A 61 -13.46 -15.52 -1.51
N GLN A 62 -13.85 -14.69 -0.54
CA GLN A 62 -14.02 -13.24 -0.71
C GLN A 62 -12.74 -12.46 -0.41
N VAL A 63 -12.64 -11.23 -0.95
CA VAL A 63 -11.58 -10.30 -0.57
C VAL A 63 -11.76 -9.89 0.88
N THR A 64 -10.78 -10.23 1.73
CA THR A 64 -10.77 -9.86 3.15
C THR A 64 -9.70 -8.84 3.48
N VAL A 65 -8.64 -8.73 2.66
CA VAL A 65 -7.51 -7.82 2.90
C VAL A 65 -7.22 -7.04 1.63
N VAL A 66 -6.93 -5.74 1.81
CA VAL A 66 -6.49 -4.85 0.73
C VAL A 66 -5.35 -3.97 1.21
N ALA A 67 -4.52 -3.49 0.28
CA ALA A 67 -3.42 -2.58 0.57
C ALA A 67 -3.57 -1.25 -0.18
N SER A 68 -2.92 -0.21 0.33
CA SER A 68 -2.71 1.03 -0.43
C SER A 68 -1.40 1.72 -0.09
N THR A 69 -0.90 2.50 -1.04
CA THR A 69 0.31 3.32 -0.88
C THR A 69 0.09 4.70 -1.46
N LEU A 70 0.46 5.73 -0.69
CA LEU A 70 0.42 7.13 -1.12
C LEU A 70 1.75 7.47 -1.82
N LEU A 71 1.68 7.88 -3.07
CA LEU A 71 2.83 8.17 -3.94
C LEU A 71 3.42 9.55 -3.66
N VAL A 72 4.00 9.73 -2.47
CA VAL A 72 4.61 11.01 -2.05
C VAL A 72 5.83 11.31 -2.94
N PRO A 73 5.81 12.39 -3.77
CA PRO A 73 6.90 12.67 -4.70
C PRO A 73 8.23 12.89 -3.99
N GLY A 74 9.30 12.33 -4.56
CA GLY A 74 10.66 12.37 -3.99
C GLY A 74 10.93 11.38 -2.87
N TYR A 75 9.90 10.72 -2.31
CA TYR A 75 10.07 9.70 -1.26
C TYR A 75 9.69 8.31 -1.75
N ILE A 76 8.52 8.19 -2.38
CA ILE A 76 7.98 6.91 -2.84
C ILE A 76 8.15 6.88 -4.35
N THR A 77 9.11 6.09 -4.84
CA THR A 77 9.38 5.92 -6.27
C THR A 77 8.67 4.68 -6.82
N GLU A 78 8.65 4.54 -8.14
CA GLU A 78 8.20 3.32 -8.82
C GLU A 78 9.00 2.09 -8.36
N ASP A 79 10.30 2.21 -8.08
CA ASP A 79 11.12 1.13 -7.52
C ASP A 79 10.66 0.72 -6.11
N GLU A 80 10.38 1.68 -5.24
CA GLU A 80 9.84 1.40 -3.89
C GLU A 80 8.48 0.70 -3.99
N VAL A 81 7.59 1.21 -4.85
CA VAL A 81 6.29 0.59 -5.11
C VAL A 81 6.44 -0.83 -5.68
N GLY A 82 7.42 -1.04 -6.57
CA GLY A 82 7.74 -2.34 -7.12
C GLY A 82 8.13 -3.37 -6.05
N LYS A 83 8.94 -2.99 -5.07
CA LYS A 83 9.28 -3.90 -3.95
C LYS A 83 8.07 -4.26 -3.11
N ILE A 84 7.15 -3.31 -2.90
CA ILE A 84 5.87 -3.60 -2.21
C ILE A 84 5.05 -4.59 -3.04
N ALA A 85 4.95 -4.37 -4.35
CA ALA A 85 4.19 -5.24 -5.24
C ALA A 85 4.77 -6.65 -5.32
N GLU A 86 6.10 -6.78 -5.40
CA GLU A 86 6.83 -8.05 -5.35
C GLU A 86 6.55 -8.79 -4.04
N PHE A 87 6.68 -8.11 -2.90
CA PHE A 87 6.34 -8.67 -1.59
C PHE A 87 4.89 -9.19 -1.52
N ILE A 88 3.93 -8.43 -2.06
CA ILE A 88 2.52 -8.87 -2.10
C ILE A 88 2.38 -10.09 -3.02
N ALA A 89 2.93 -10.02 -4.23
CA ALA A 89 2.77 -11.03 -5.26
C ALA A 89 3.39 -12.38 -4.87
N ASP A 90 4.52 -12.37 -4.16
CA ASP A 90 5.20 -13.55 -3.62
C ASP A 90 4.30 -14.34 -2.64
N ILE A 91 3.41 -13.64 -1.93
CA ILE A 91 2.49 -14.27 -0.98
C ILE A 91 1.15 -14.54 -1.64
N ASN A 92 0.51 -13.52 -2.20
CA ASN A 92 -0.78 -13.62 -2.88
C ASN A 92 -0.97 -12.48 -3.91
N SER A 93 -0.74 -12.80 -5.19
CA SER A 93 -0.87 -11.86 -6.32
C SER A 93 -2.28 -11.34 -6.60
N GLN A 94 -3.31 -11.89 -5.94
CA GLN A 94 -4.70 -11.45 -6.08
C GLN A 94 -5.09 -10.35 -5.09
N ILE A 95 -4.23 -9.97 -4.15
CA ILE A 95 -4.55 -8.93 -3.15
C ILE A 95 -4.74 -7.58 -3.85
N PRO A 96 -5.90 -6.91 -3.67
CA PRO A 96 -6.11 -5.59 -4.24
C PRO A 96 -5.17 -4.54 -3.63
N TYR A 97 -4.52 -3.77 -4.49
CA TYR A 97 -3.56 -2.74 -4.13
C TYR A 97 -3.87 -1.42 -4.83
N SER A 98 -4.15 -0.39 -4.04
CA SER A 98 -4.44 0.95 -4.55
C SER A 98 -3.22 1.87 -4.45
N LEU A 99 -2.77 2.38 -5.59
CA LEU A 99 -1.83 3.50 -5.65
C LEU A 99 -2.61 4.81 -5.55
N LEU A 100 -2.19 5.68 -4.63
CA LEU A 100 -2.89 6.91 -4.31
C LEU A 100 -2.01 8.12 -4.64
N GLY A 101 -2.51 9.05 -5.45
CA GLY A 101 -1.90 10.35 -5.68
C GLY A 101 -1.88 11.20 -4.41
N PHE A 102 -0.75 11.87 -4.20
CA PHE A 102 -0.50 12.81 -3.12
C PHE A 102 -0.94 14.23 -3.52
N ALA A 103 -1.53 14.95 -2.55
CA ALA A 103 -1.84 16.36 -2.65
C ALA A 103 -1.07 17.12 -1.55
N PRO A 104 -0.34 18.20 -1.89
CA PRO A 104 0.50 18.95 -0.96
C PRO A 104 -0.31 19.90 -0.08
N ASN A 105 -1.13 19.33 0.80
CA ASN A 105 -1.92 20.08 1.76
C ASN A 105 -1.21 20.13 3.12
N PHE A 106 -1.61 21.09 3.96
CA PHE A 106 -1.10 21.27 5.33
C PHE A 106 0.42 21.53 5.33
N TYR A 107 1.20 20.95 6.25
CA TYR A 107 2.64 21.21 6.36
C TYR A 107 3.52 20.59 5.25
N MET A 108 2.95 20.22 4.09
CA MET A 108 3.68 19.58 2.98
C MET A 108 3.59 20.36 1.66
N GLU A 109 3.34 21.68 1.72
CA GLU A 109 3.23 22.58 0.56
C GLU A 109 4.52 22.68 -0.28
N ASN A 110 5.66 22.23 0.25
CA ASN A 110 6.95 22.21 -0.44
C ASN A 110 7.12 21.03 -1.40
N LEU A 111 6.16 20.11 -1.46
CA LEU A 111 6.16 18.99 -2.40
C LEU A 111 5.14 19.24 -3.53
N PRO A 112 5.37 18.71 -4.74
CA PRO A 112 4.37 18.77 -5.79
C PRO A 112 3.25 17.74 -5.55
N PHE A 113 2.16 17.85 -6.31
CA PHE A 113 1.22 16.73 -6.49
C PHE A 113 1.95 15.54 -7.16
N THR A 114 1.46 14.32 -6.94
CA THR A 114 1.91 13.18 -7.76
C THR A 114 1.55 13.42 -9.22
N SER A 115 2.50 13.22 -10.12
CA SER A 115 2.23 13.35 -11.55
C SER A 115 1.57 12.10 -12.13
N VAL A 116 0.89 12.28 -13.27
CA VAL A 116 0.36 11.16 -14.06
C VAL A 116 1.48 10.20 -14.43
N TYR A 117 2.62 10.71 -14.89
CA TYR A 117 3.79 9.89 -15.24
C TYR A 117 4.25 9.00 -14.07
N HIS A 118 4.44 9.59 -12.88
CA HIS A 118 4.89 8.83 -11.72
C HIS A 118 3.85 7.77 -11.30
N ALA A 119 2.57 8.12 -11.29
CA ALA A 119 1.52 7.17 -10.93
C ALA A 119 1.40 6.00 -11.94
N GLU A 120 1.56 6.28 -13.23
CA GLU A 120 1.52 5.26 -14.29
C GLU A 120 2.78 4.38 -14.29
N ALA A 121 3.97 4.96 -14.08
CA ALA A 121 5.21 4.19 -13.92
C ALA A 121 5.15 3.26 -12.70
N ALA A 122 4.61 3.74 -11.57
CA ALA A 122 4.40 2.92 -10.38
C ALA A 122 3.40 1.78 -10.63
N LEU A 123 2.33 2.05 -11.40
CA LEU A 123 1.35 1.03 -11.80
C LEU A 123 1.98 -0.05 -12.68
N GLU A 124 2.73 0.37 -13.71
CA GLU A 124 3.46 -0.53 -14.61
C GLU A 124 4.43 -1.40 -13.81
N ARG A 125 5.19 -0.81 -12.89
CA ARG A 125 6.13 -1.57 -12.06
C ARG A 125 5.44 -2.62 -11.18
N CYS A 126 4.25 -2.32 -10.64
CA CYS A 126 3.47 -3.34 -9.91
C CYS A 126 3.09 -4.53 -10.79
N GLN A 127 2.70 -4.26 -12.04
CA GLN A 127 2.29 -5.28 -13.00
C GLN A 127 3.49 -6.14 -13.43
N GLU A 128 4.66 -5.52 -13.69
CA GLU A 128 5.92 -6.22 -13.98
C GLU A 128 6.32 -7.18 -12.86
N LYS A 129 6.02 -6.82 -11.61
CA LYS A 129 6.26 -7.66 -10.42
C LYS A 129 5.20 -8.73 -10.18
N GLY A 130 4.24 -8.89 -11.10
CA GLY A 130 3.27 -9.98 -11.08
C GLY A 130 2.04 -9.74 -10.21
N LEU A 131 1.81 -8.51 -9.73
CA LEU A 131 0.61 -8.17 -8.98
C LEU A 131 -0.57 -7.93 -9.93
N LEU A 132 -1.66 -8.67 -9.72
CA LEU A 132 -2.75 -8.75 -10.71
C LEU A 132 -3.87 -7.73 -10.45
N GLN A 133 -4.07 -7.34 -9.18
CA GLN A 133 -5.16 -6.46 -8.77
C GLN A 133 -4.65 -5.10 -8.30
N VAL A 134 -4.08 -4.32 -9.23
CA VAL A 134 -3.53 -2.99 -8.93
C VAL A 134 -4.20 -1.90 -9.76
N HIS A 135 -4.47 -0.75 -9.14
CA HIS A 135 -5.01 0.42 -9.83
C HIS A 135 -4.60 1.73 -9.16
N ILE A 136 -4.77 2.83 -9.89
CA ILE A 136 -4.64 4.18 -9.34
C ILE A 136 -6.02 4.66 -8.90
N GLY A 137 -6.21 4.90 -7.59
CA GLY A 137 -7.54 5.17 -7.02
C GLY A 137 -8.06 6.59 -7.27
N ASN A 138 -7.33 7.60 -6.80
CA ASN A 138 -7.70 9.02 -6.83
C ASN A 138 -7.06 9.76 -8.01
N ARG A 139 -7.27 9.25 -9.23
CA ARG A 139 -6.69 9.79 -10.48
C ARG A 139 -6.95 11.30 -10.69
N SER A 140 -8.06 11.84 -10.18
CA SER A 140 -8.39 13.26 -10.29
C SER A 140 -7.44 14.20 -9.54
N LEU A 141 -6.61 13.68 -8.62
CA LEU A 141 -5.58 14.46 -7.92
C LEU A 141 -4.24 14.50 -8.65
N LEU A 142 -4.09 13.73 -9.74
CA LEU A 142 -2.82 13.67 -10.46
C LEU A 142 -2.57 14.94 -11.27
N SER A 143 -1.32 15.37 -11.28
CA SER A 143 -0.87 16.53 -12.06
C SER A 143 -0.28 16.13 -13.41
N HIS A 144 -0.54 16.94 -14.44
CA HIS A 144 0.17 16.85 -15.72
C HIS A 144 1.45 17.68 -15.75
N SER A 145 1.71 18.47 -14.70
CA SER A 145 2.92 19.27 -14.59
C SER A 145 4.10 18.38 -14.24
N TYR A 146 5.07 18.30 -15.15
CA TYR A 146 6.46 17.95 -14.92
C TYR A 146 7.32 18.81 -15.83
#